data_AF-A0A2L0CYB1-F1
#
_entry.id   AF-A0A2L0CYB1-F1
#
_cell.length_a   1.000
_cell.length_b   1.000
_cell.length_c   1.000
_cell.angle_alpha   90.00
_cell.angle_beta   90.00
_cell.angle_gamma   90.00
#
_symmetry.space_group_name_H-M   'P 1'
#
loop_
_entity.id
_entity.type
_entity.pdbx_description
1 polymer ?
#
loop_
_entity_poly.entity_id
_entity_poly.type
_entity_poly.pdbx_seq_one_letter_code
_entity_poly.pdbx_strand_id
1 'polypeptide(L)'
;VTNPPIDPFREKVVMSLQCPIGPEDNILQPSPKQVHRLWLKQPVISIADLEVFKLTKHRGWSSHVIDITYPVAEGEVGFLTRLESLCEEAADASKSNQILILSDRLAGPERVPVSSMLALG
;
A
#
# COMPACT_ATOMS: atom_id res chain seq x y z
N VAL A 1 18.85 -26.86 13.85
CA VAL A 1 17.61 -26.62 13.09
C VAL A 1 16.86 -25.50 13.80
N THR A 2 16.64 -24.36 13.16
CA THR A 2 16.31 -23.11 13.85
C THR A 2 14.82 -22.83 13.99
N ASN A 3 13.97 -23.43 13.15
CA ASN A 3 12.52 -23.15 13.11
C ASN A 3 11.79 -24.16 12.18
N PRO A 4 10.86 -24.99 12.68
CA PRO A 4 10.07 -25.89 11.84
C PRO A 4 8.92 -25.14 11.11
N PRO A 5 8.47 -25.63 9.93
CA PRO A 5 7.32 -25.05 9.22
C PRO A 5 5.99 -25.41 9.91
N ILE A 6 4.98 -24.56 9.69
CA ILE A 6 3.59 -24.74 10.18
C ILE A 6 2.73 -25.36 9.07
N ASP A 7 1.83 -26.28 9.40
CA ASP A 7 0.87 -26.87 8.45
C ASP A 7 -0.35 -25.94 8.25
N PRO A 8 -0.55 -25.37 7.05
CA PRO A 8 -1.62 -24.38 6.82
C PRO A 8 -3.04 -24.96 6.84
N PHE A 9 -3.19 -26.28 6.79
CA PHE A 9 -4.49 -26.95 6.86
C PHE A 9 -4.79 -27.45 8.26
N ARG A 10 -3.84 -28.19 8.87
CA ARG A 10 -4.02 -28.78 10.20
C ARG A 10 -3.94 -27.76 11.32
N GLU A 11 -3.15 -26.70 11.14
CA GLU A 11 -2.89 -25.68 12.16
C GLU A 11 -3.51 -24.32 11.79
N LYS A 12 -4.51 -24.30 10.90
CA LYS A 12 -5.16 -23.06 10.45
C LYS A 12 -5.68 -22.16 11.59
N VAL A 13 -6.09 -22.74 12.72
CA VAL A 13 -6.63 -22.00 13.88
C VAL A 13 -5.60 -21.07 14.53
N VAL A 14 -4.30 -21.34 14.37
CA VAL A 14 -3.22 -20.47 14.89
C VAL A 14 -2.71 -19.46 13.86
N MET A 15 -3.30 -19.43 12.66
CA MET A 15 -2.92 -18.53 11.57
C MET A 15 -3.99 -17.46 11.33
N SER A 16 -3.58 -16.27 10.88
CA SER A 16 -4.50 -15.21 10.48
C SER A 16 -3.94 -14.45 9.28
N LEU A 17 -4.84 -14.03 8.38
CA LEU A 17 -4.57 -13.12 7.27
C LEU A 17 -5.12 -11.71 7.54
N GLN A 18 -5.58 -11.43 8.76
CA GLN A 18 -6.14 -10.12 9.07
C GLN A 18 -5.08 -9.03 8.91
N CYS A 19 -5.46 -7.95 8.22
CA CYS A 19 -4.56 -6.85 7.90
C CYS A 19 -5.17 -5.54 8.41
N PRO A 20 -4.69 -4.98 9.52
CA PRO A 20 -5.08 -3.65 9.96
C PRO A 20 -4.41 -2.59 9.08
N ILE A 21 -5.20 -1.71 8.45
CA ILE A 21 -4.73 -0.61 7.60
C ILE A 21 -4.99 0.74 8.27
N GLY A 22 -4.09 1.70 8.09
CA GLY A 22 -4.20 3.05 8.63
C GLY A 22 -3.04 3.40 9.56
N PRO A 23 -3.08 4.59 10.17
CA PRO A 23 -1.97 5.14 10.94
C PRO A 23 -1.71 4.31 12.20
N GLU A 24 -0.44 4.14 12.52
CA GLU A 24 0.01 3.54 13.76
C GLU A 24 0.36 4.65 14.76
N ASP A 25 0.08 4.40 16.05
CA ASP A 25 0.40 5.34 17.13
C ASP A 25 1.45 4.72 18.05
N ASN A 26 2.03 5.54 18.94
CA ASN A 26 3.12 5.13 19.82
C ASN A 26 2.72 3.91 20.68
N ILE A 27 3.41 2.79 20.45
CA ILE A 27 3.16 1.53 21.16
C ILE A 27 3.48 1.58 22.66
N LEU A 28 4.32 2.53 23.09
CA LEU A 28 4.74 2.68 24.49
C LEU A 28 3.70 3.42 25.34
N GLN A 29 2.72 4.07 24.72
CA GLN A 29 1.67 4.84 25.40
C GLN A 29 0.30 4.24 25.08
N PRO A 30 -0.38 3.61 26.05
CA PRO A 30 -1.72 3.08 25.84
C PRO A 30 -2.69 4.18 25.39
N SER A 31 -3.27 4.02 24.20
CA SER A 31 -4.10 5.05 23.58
C SER A 31 -5.21 4.41 22.74
N PRO A 32 -6.47 4.89 22.82
CA PRO A 32 -7.54 4.43 21.93
C PRO A 32 -7.23 4.63 20.45
N LYS A 33 -6.30 5.53 20.11
CA LYS A 33 -5.85 5.74 18.72
C LYS A 33 -5.17 4.50 18.13
N GLN A 34 -4.59 3.62 18.95
CA GLN A 34 -3.94 2.39 18.48
C GLN A 34 -4.92 1.44 17.78
N VAL A 35 -6.21 1.48 18.15
CA VAL A 35 -7.27 0.70 17.49
C VAL A 35 -7.96 1.46 16.36
N HIS A 36 -7.47 2.66 15.99
CA HIS A 36 -8.00 3.40 14.87
C HIS A 36 -7.48 2.87 13.54
N ARG A 37 -7.84 1.62 13.21
CA ARG A 37 -7.42 0.89 12.01
C ARG A 37 -8.64 0.37 11.25
N LEU A 38 -8.54 0.30 9.92
CA LEU A 38 -9.47 -0.46 9.08
C LEU A 38 -9.05 -1.93 9.11
N TRP A 39 -9.91 -2.78 9.67
CA TRP A 39 -9.61 -4.20 9.82
C TRP A 39 -10.07 -4.98 8.60
N LEU A 40 -9.12 -5.33 7.73
CA LEU A 40 -9.39 -6.26 6.63
C LEU A 40 -9.28 -7.70 7.10
N LYS A 41 -10.15 -8.56 6.55
CA LYS A 41 -10.12 -10.00 6.82
C LYS A 41 -8.95 -10.70 6.12
N GLN A 42 -8.49 -10.15 5.00
CA GLN A 42 -7.39 -10.63 4.18
C GLN A 42 -6.75 -9.45 3.42
N PRO A 43 -5.52 -9.60 2.90
CA PRO A 43 -4.87 -8.53 2.12
C PRO A 43 -5.41 -8.38 0.69
N VAL A 44 -6.16 -9.38 0.18
CA VAL A 44 -6.73 -9.33 -1.17
C VAL A 44 -8.09 -8.63 -1.15
N ILE A 45 -8.19 -7.53 -1.89
CA ILE A 45 -9.38 -6.68 -1.95
C ILE A 45 -9.96 -6.65 -3.37
N SER A 46 -11.27 -6.43 -3.49
CA SER A 46 -11.91 -6.28 -4.79
C SER A 46 -11.68 -4.88 -5.37
N ILE A 47 -11.93 -4.71 -6.67
CA ILE A 47 -11.88 -3.39 -7.31
C ILE A 47 -12.89 -2.44 -6.66
N ALA A 48 -14.08 -2.93 -6.30
CA ALA A 48 -15.10 -2.12 -5.63
C ALA A 48 -14.62 -1.63 -4.26
N ASP A 49 -13.97 -2.49 -3.47
CA ASP A 49 -13.39 -2.11 -2.18
C ASP A 49 -12.28 -1.07 -2.35
N LEU A 50 -11.44 -1.20 -3.39
CA LEU A 50 -10.41 -0.22 -3.70
C LEU A 50 -10.99 1.18 -4.00
N GLU A 51 -12.11 1.26 -4.72
CA GLU A 51 -12.79 2.53 -4.96
C GLU A 51 -13.33 3.16 -3.66
N VAL A 52 -13.77 2.33 -2.70
CA VAL A 52 -14.13 2.80 -1.35
C VAL A 52 -12.91 3.41 -0.64
N PHE A 53 -11.74 2.78 -0.74
CA PHE A 53 -10.50 3.32 -0.17
C PHE A 53 -10.11 4.66 -0.78
N LYS A 54 -10.18 4.79 -2.12
CA LYS A 54 -9.89 6.05 -2.83
C LYS A 54 -10.75 7.21 -2.32
N LEU A 55 -12.01 6.93 -2.02
CA LEU A 55 -13.02 7.91 -1.60
C LEU A 55 -13.20 7.98 -0.08
N THR A 56 -12.30 7.39 0.70
CA THR A 56 -12.44 7.33 2.16
C THR A 56 -12.49 8.74 2.76
N LYS A 57 -13.40 8.91 3.71
CA LYS A 57 -13.50 10.09 4.60
C LYS A 57 -13.62 9.69 6.06
N HIS A 58 -13.41 8.40 6.34
CA HIS A 58 -13.59 7.84 7.66
C HIS A 58 -12.61 8.51 8.63
N ARG A 59 -13.12 9.11 9.72
CA ARG A 59 -12.31 9.84 10.73
C ARG A 59 -11.47 10.99 10.15
N GLY A 60 -11.95 11.60 9.07
CA GLY A 60 -11.22 12.66 8.37
C GLY A 60 -10.00 12.15 7.61
N TRP A 61 -9.89 10.84 7.40
CA TRP A 61 -8.80 10.28 6.60
C TRP A 61 -8.99 10.60 5.12
N SER A 62 -7.88 10.63 4.42
CA SER A 62 -7.83 10.71 2.97
C SER A 62 -6.88 9.65 2.42
N SER A 63 -6.98 9.44 1.11
CA SER A 63 -6.05 8.61 0.37
C SER A 63 -5.43 9.39 -0.78
N HIS A 64 -4.22 9.00 -1.17
CA HIS A 64 -3.52 9.54 -2.33
C HIS A 64 -3.15 8.41 -3.30
N VAL A 65 -3.48 8.57 -4.57
CA VAL A 65 -3.14 7.61 -5.62
C VAL A 65 -1.87 8.07 -6.29
N ILE A 66 -0.84 7.23 -6.22
CA ILE A 66 0.47 7.46 -6.82
C ILE A 66 0.55 6.64 -8.09
N ASP A 67 0.71 7.32 -9.23
CA ASP A 67 0.89 6.66 -10.52
C ASP A 67 2.31 6.10 -10.65
N ILE A 68 2.46 4.77 -10.70
CA ILE A 68 3.78 4.14 -10.80
C ILE A 68 4.25 3.97 -12.25
N THR A 69 3.70 4.74 -13.20
CA THR A 69 4.10 4.67 -14.61
C THR A 69 4.98 5.85 -15.02
N TYR A 70 5.75 5.67 -16.09
CA TYR A 70 6.61 6.70 -16.68
C TYR A 70 6.54 6.66 -18.22
N PRO A 71 6.82 7.77 -18.93
CA PRO A 71 6.74 7.81 -20.38
C PRO A 71 7.76 6.88 -21.07
N VAL A 72 7.32 6.15 -22.09
CA VAL A 72 8.19 5.29 -22.93
C VAL A 72 9.35 6.09 -23.55
N ALA A 73 9.09 7.35 -23.92
CA ALA A 73 10.06 8.23 -24.56
C ALA A 73 11.29 8.54 -23.68
N GLU A 74 11.18 8.39 -22.36
CA GLU A 74 12.27 8.67 -21.41
C GLU A 74 13.20 7.47 -21.18
N GLY A 75 12.84 6.28 -21.69
CA GLY A 75 13.68 5.09 -21.63
C GLY A 75 14.13 4.70 -20.22
N GLU A 76 15.36 4.22 -20.10
CA GLU A 76 15.94 3.78 -18.81
C GLU A 76 16.14 4.94 -17.81
N VAL A 77 16.40 6.15 -18.32
CA VAL A 77 16.56 7.34 -17.46
C VAL A 77 15.22 7.68 -16.79
N GLY A 78 14.12 7.63 -17.54
CA GLY A 78 12.77 7.85 -17.02
C GLY A 78 12.38 6.86 -15.93
N PHE A 79 12.85 5.62 -16.01
CA PHE A 79 12.64 4.63 -14.96
C PHE A 79 13.29 5.04 -13.63
N LEU A 80 14.58 5.39 -13.64
CA LEU A 80 15.31 5.80 -12.44
C LEU A 80 14.72 7.09 -11.87
N THR A 81 14.46 8.09 -12.73
CA THR A 81 13.85 9.35 -12.31
C THR A 81 12.46 9.13 -11.73
N ARG A 82 11.63 8.26 -12.32
CA ARG A 82 10.32 7.96 -11.76
C ARG A 82 10.46 7.29 -10.40
N LEU A 83 11.36 6.32 -10.24
CA LEU A 83 11.58 5.64 -8.96
C LEU A 83 11.97 6.61 -7.84
N GLU A 84 12.89 7.54 -8.10
CA GLU A 84 13.28 8.57 -7.14
C GLU A 84 12.10 9.50 -6.81
N SER A 85 11.39 9.99 -7.83
CA SER A 85 10.23 10.86 -7.63
C SER A 85 9.07 10.15 -6.92
N LEU A 86 8.92 8.83 -7.05
CA LEU A 86 7.93 8.04 -6.34
C LEU A 86 8.18 8.06 -4.83
N CYS A 87 9.43 7.93 -4.42
CA CYS A 87 9.83 8.00 -3.01
C CYS A 87 9.54 9.39 -2.42
N GLU A 88 9.87 10.45 -3.15
CA GLU A 88 9.60 11.83 -2.75
C GLU A 88 8.09 12.11 -2.66
N GLU A 89 7.33 11.73 -3.69
CA GLU A 89 5.88 11.89 -3.74
C GLU A 89 5.20 11.12 -2.60
N ALA A 90 5.60 9.86 -2.34
CA ALA A 90 5.07 9.06 -1.25
C ALA A 90 5.39 9.69 0.12
N ALA A 91 6.62 10.18 0.31
CA ALA A 91 7.03 10.84 1.55
C ALA A 91 6.19 12.09 1.82
N ASP A 92 5.97 12.93 0.82
CA ASP A 92 5.16 14.14 0.95
C ASP A 92 3.68 13.83 1.12
N ALA A 93 3.13 12.90 0.33
CA ALA A 93 1.74 12.50 0.43
C ALA A 93 1.41 11.88 1.80
N SER A 94 2.36 11.14 2.41
CA SER A 94 2.18 10.50 3.72
C SER A 94 1.96 11.48 4.87
N LYS A 95 2.38 12.75 4.72
CA LYS A 95 2.22 13.79 5.74
C LYS A 95 0.76 14.19 5.95
N SER A 96 -0.09 14.03 4.92
CA SER A 96 -1.49 14.45 4.96
C SER A 96 -2.48 13.30 4.71
N ASN A 97 -2.05 12.21 4.06
CA ASN A 97 -2.89 11.08 3.72
C ASN A 97 -2.55 9.84 4.54
N GLN A 98 -3.56 9.15 5.04
CA GLN A 98 -3.41 7.95 5.87
C GLN A 98 -3.31 6.67 5.04
N ILE A 99 -3.65 6.75 3.75
CA ILE A 99 -3.62 5.64 2.82
C ILE A 99 -2.94 6.10 1.52
N LEU A 100 -1.91 5.39 1.09
CA LEU A 100 -1.29 5.58 -0.21
C LEU A 100 -1.65 4.39 -1.10
N ILE A 101 -2.02 4.67 -2.35
CA ILE A 101 -2.44 3.67 -3.32
C ILE A 101 -1.49 3.76 -4.51
N LEU A 102 -0.57 2.81 -4.62
CA LEU A 102 0.28 2.67 -5.81
C LEU A 102 -0.55 2.09 -6.95
N SER A 103 -0.55 2.74 -8.12
CA SER A 103 -1.37 2.32 -9.26
C SER A 103 -0.61 2.36 -10.57
N ASP A 104 -0.66 1.26 -11.31
CA ASP A 104 -0.15 1.09 -12.66
C ASP A 104 -1.23 1.27 -13.73
N ARG A 105 -2.42 1.77 -13.37
CA ARG A 105 -3.58 1.83 -14.27
C ARG A 105 -3.39 2.69 -15.51
N LEU A 106 -2.40 3.58 -15.52
CA LEU A 106 -2.06 4.41 -16.68
C LEU A 106 -1.10 3.71 -17.65
N ALA A 107 -0.71 2.46 -17.39
CA ALA A 107 0.13 1.68 -18.29
C ALA A 107 -0.53 1.53 -19.67
N GLY A 108 0.25 1.72 -20.73
CA GLY A 108 -0.23 1.69 -22.09
C GLY A 108 0.88 1.90 -23.13
N PRO A 109 0.53 2.15 -24.40
CA PRO A 109 1.51 2.28 -25.48
C PRO A 109 2.56 3.39 -25.27
N GLU A 110 2.22 4.42 -24.50
CA GLU A 110 3.09 5.57 -24.22
C GLU A 110 3.64 5.59 -22.79
N ARG A 111 3.20 4.67 -21.92
CA ARG A 111 3.56 4.66 -20.50
C ARG A 111 3.91 3.25 -20.02
N VAL A 112 5.10 3.09 -19.46
CA VAL A 112 5.58 1.83 -18.90
C VAL A 112 5.38 1.84 -17.38
N PRO A 113 4.82 0.78 -16.78
CA PRO A 113 4.75 0.67 -15.32
C PRO A 113 6.13 0.32 -14.74
N VAL A 114 6.51 1.01 -13.66
CA VAL A 114 7.51 0.50 -12.72
C VAL A 114 6.96 -0.79 -12.12
N SER A 115 7.84 -1.80 -11.96
CA SER A 115 7.47 -3.04 -11.28
C SER A 115 6.81 -2.74 -9.93
N SER A 116 5.62 -3.27 -9.68
CA SER A 116 4.87 -3.03 -8.44
C SER A 116 5.63 -3.52 -7.20
N MET A 117 6.44 -4.57 -7.33
CA MET A 117 7.31 -5.02 -6.24
C MET A 117 8.44 -4.03 -5.95
N LEU A 118 8.96 -3.35 -6.98
CA LEU A 118 10.01 -2.36 -6.80
C LEU A 118 9.46 -1.02 -6.30
N ALA A 119 8.28 -0.62 -6.79
CA ALA A 119 7.63 0.61 -6.35
C ALA A 119 7.17 0.55 -4.88
N LEU A 120 6.87 -0.67 -4.38
CA LEU A 120 6.48 -0.90 -2.98
C LEU A 120 7.67 -1.02 -2.03
N GLY A 121 8.80 -1.57 -2.49
CA GLY A 121 9.96 -1.93 -1.66
C GLY A 121 10.83 -0.75 -1.31
#